data_AF-A0A3L6Q6C2-F1
#
_entry.id   AF-A0A3L6Q6C2-F1
#
_cell.length_a   1.000
_cell.length_b   1.000
_cell.length_c   1.000
_cell.angle_alpha   90.00
_cell.angle_beta   90.00
_cell.angle_gamma   90.00
#
_symmetry.space_group_name_H-M   'P 1'
#
loop_
_entity.id
_entity.type
_entity.pdbx_description
1 polymer ?
#
loop_
_entity_poly.entity_id
_entity_poly.type
_entity_poly.pdbx_seq_one_letter_code
_entity_poly.pdbx_strand_id
1 'polypeptide(L)'
;MKFKAFFTDDGISLLDKRFLPAMDKVGRVCHVFLTPTHAMLLHNLLGATAAGPDGGGPQCVAQFAKDLLFREYNLSSRNGNQIAFCVEVALLQRALRSVLAVHAQPPAAGDAPGAPAIQVRLVNKLPAGSRSATPFLTFETKGARAAVVQDVPISRPLSRSDVERLQAALDAAKDLPQVCSVHVASYGS
;
A
#
# COMPACT_ATOMS: atom_id res chain seq x y z
N MET A 1 -0.94 -6.83 -15.66
CA MET A 1 -1.30 -5.71 -14.76
C MET A 1 -0.10 -4.77 -14.68
N LYS A 2 -0.34 -3.47 -14.64
CA LYS A 2 0.70 -2.43 -14.51
C LYS A 2 0.23 -1.43 -13.47
N PHE A 3 1.12 -1.06 -12.57
CA PHE A 3 0.88 0.01 -11.62
C PHE A 3 2.16 0.84 -11.50
N LYS A 4 2.02 2.16 -11.62
CA LYS A 4 3.07 3.14 -11.42
C LYS A 4 2.45 4.43 -10.89
N ALA A 5 2.98 4.94 -9.79
CA ALA A 5 2.53 6.20 -9.23
C ALA A 5 3.71 6.99 -8.66
N PHE A 6 3.52 8.29 -8.50
CA PHE A 6 4.45 9.17 -7.80
C PHE A 6 3.75 9.79 -6.61
N PHE A 7 4.34 9.68 -5.42
CA PHE A 7 3.73 10.21 -4.20
C PHE A 7 3.76 11.74 -4.16
N THR A 8 2.74 12.33 -3.52
CA THR A 8 2.84 13.67 -2.95
C THR A 8 3.69 13.62 -1.67
N ASP A 9 4.33 14.72 -1.28
CA ASP A 9 5.10 14.75 -0.02
C ASP A 9 4.20 14.51 1.20
N ASP A 10 3.00 15.11 1.18
CA ASP A 10 1.99 14.90 2.22
C ASP A 10 1.49 13.45 2.27
N GLY A 11 1.22 12.84 1.10
CA GLY A 11 0.71 11.49 0.99
C GLY A 11 1.67 10.45 1.55
N ILE A 12 2.96 10.56 1.24
CA ILE A 12 3.96 9.63 1.78
C ILE A 12 4.24 9.88 3.27
N SER A 13 4.24 11.14 3.71
CA SER A 13 4.36 11.53 5.12
C SER A 13 3.19 10.98 5.95
N LEU A 14 1.98 11.03 5.41
CA LEU A 14 0.77 10.48 6.01
C LEU A 14 0.87 8.96 6.21
N LEU A 15 1.33 8.23 5.18
CA LEU A 15 1.52 6.78 5.25
C LEU A 15 2.58 6.38 6.27
N ASP A 16 3.76 7.01 6.23
CA ASP A 16 4.88 6.67 7.11
C ASP A 16 4.63 7.05 8.58
N LYS A 17 4.11 8.26 8.85
CA LYS A 17 4.02 8.77 10.22
C LYS A 17 2.74 8.38 10.94
N ARG A 18 1.64 8.16 10.21
CA ARG A 18 0.33 7.93 10.84
C ARG A 18 -0.19 6.52 10.60
N PHE A 19 -0.31 6.11 9.34
CA PHE A 19 -1.08 4.91 9.01
C PHE A 19 -0.31 3.62 9.20
N LEU A 20 0.89 3.50 8.64
CA LEU A 20 1.63 2.25 8.77
C LEU A 20 1.99 1.93 10.22
N PRO A 21 2.42 2.89 11.08
CA PRO A 21 2.66 2.60 12.50
C PRO A 21 1.40 2.13 13.24
N ALA A 22 0.23 2.66 12.89
CA ALA A 22 -1.04 2.18 13.43
C ALA A 22 -1.37 0.77 12.92
N MET A 23 -1.20 0.52 11.62
CA MET A 23 -1.47 -0.77 10.98
C MET A 23 -0.60 -1.90 11.56
N ASP A 24 0.68 -1.62 11.84
CA ASP A 24 1.62 -2.59 12.40
C ASP A 24 1.22 -3.07 13.80
N LYS A 25 0.52 -2.23 14.58
CA LYS A 25 -0.08 -2.62 15.86
C LYS A 25 -1.30 -3.52 15.69
N VAL A 26 -2.03 -3.39 14.59
CA VAL A 26 -3.25 -4.16 14.30
C VAL A 26 -2.89 -5.52 13.71
N GLY A 27 -1.94 -5.57 12.77
CA GLY A 27 -1.51 -6.84 12.21
C GLY A 27 -0.27 -6.75 11.33
N ARG A 28 0.40 -7.90 11.19
CA ARG A 28 1.68 -8.02 10.47
C ARG A 28 1.54 -7.92 8.95
N VAL A 29 0.37 -8.29 8.41
CA VAL A 29 0.08 -8.32 6.97
C VAL A 29 -1.19 -7.52 6.70
N CYS A 30 -1.18 -6.72 5.64
CA CYS A 30 -2.38 -6.02 5.16
C CYS A 30 -2.59 -6.28 3.67
N HIS A 31 -3.84 -6.13 3.22
CA HIS A 31 -4.17 -6.06 1.81
C HIS A 31 -4.01 -4.62 1.33
N VAL A 32 -3.26 -4.43 0.26
CA VAL A 32 -3.28 -3.20 -0.52
C VAL A 32 -4.34 -3.39 -1.61
N PHE A 33 -5.28 -2.46 -1.70
CA PHE A 33 -6.30 -2.47 -2.75
C PHE A 33 -6.25 -1.16 -3.55
N LEU A 34 -5.89 -1.28 -4.82
CA LEU A 34 -5.71 -0.18 -5.76
C LEU A 34 -6.87 -0.16 -6.75
N THR A 35 -7.52 0.99 -6.85
CA THR A 35 -8.65 1.23 -7.75
C THR A 35 -8.41 2.53 -8.54
N PRO A 36 -9.20 2.82 -9.59
CA PRO A 36 -9.04 4.05 -10.36
C PRO A 36 -9.22 5.35 -9.57
N THR A 37 -9.84 5.29 -8.38
CA THR A 37 -10.18 6.47 -7.57
C THR A 37 -9.52 6.47 -6.20
N HIS A 38 -9.19 5.30 -5.65
CA HIS A 38 -8.66 5.15 -4.30
C HIS A 38 -7.53 4.13 -4.22
N ALA A 39 -6.64 4.36 -3.25
CA ALA A 39 -5.78 3.31 -2.72
C ALA A 39 -6.17 3.04 -1.27
N MET A 40 -6.18 1.76 -0.89
CA MET A 40 -6.65 1.32 0.41
C MET A 40 -5.70 0.33 1.05
N LEU A 41 -5.61 0.37 2.37
CA LEU A 41 -4.92 -0.60 3.21
C LEU A 41 -5.95 -1.25 4.13
N LEU A 42 -6.11 -2.56 4.01
CA LEU A 42 -7.18 -3.32 4.65
C LEU A 42 -6.56 -4.44 5.50
N HIS A 43 -6.96 -4.55 6.75
CA HIS A 43 -6.59 -5.64 7.64
C HIS A 43 -7.82 -6.37 8.16
N ASN A 44 -7.72 -7.71 8.14
CA ASN A 44 -8.75 -8.65 8.59
C ASN A 44 -10.18 -8.45 8.02
N LEU A 45 -10.31 -7.80 6.85
CA LEU A 45 -11.63 -7.52 6.25
C LEU A 45 -12.35 -8.78 5.75
N LEU A 46 -11.59 -9.77 5.25
CA LEU A 46 -12.12 -11.06 4.79
C LEU A 46 -12.33 -12.08 5.92
N GLY A 47 -11.83 -11.80 7.13
CA GLY A 47 -11.89 -12.72 8.27
C GLY A 47 -13.14 -12.58 9.13
N ALA A 48 -13.88 -11.48 9.04
CA ALA A 48 -15.11 -11.26 9.82
C ALA A 48 -16.29 -12.16 9.41
N THR A 49 -16.19 -12.87 8.27
CA THR A 49 -17.21 -13.85 7.87
C THR A 49 -16.97 -15.24 8.45
N ALA A 50 -15.87 -15.46 9.17
CA ALA A 50 -15.62 -16.70 9.89
C ALA A 50 -16.30 -16.63 11.26
N ALA A 51 -17.62 -16.89 11.25
CA ALA A 51 -18.43 -17.08 12.46
C ALA A 51 -17.91 -18.28 13.26
N GLY A 52 -16.95 -18.02 14.14
CA GLY A 52 -16.52 -18.90 15.22
C GLY A 52 -16.47 -18.08 16.52
N PRO A 53 -16.66 -18.70 17.69
CA PRO A 53 -16.72 -18.00 18.98
C PRO A 53 -15.42 -17.25 19.35
N ASP A 54 -14.32 -17.52 18.65
CA ASP A 54 -13.02 -16.83 18.78
C ASP A 54 -12.63 -16.02 17.52
N GLY A 55 -13.60 -15.75 16.62
CA GLY A 55 -13.36 -15.38 15.23
C GLY A 55 -13.45 -13.89 14.92
N GLY A 56 -12.32 -13.18 14.98
CA GLY A 56 -12.16 -11.88 14.32
C GLY A 56 -11.26 -10.92 15.08
N GLY A 57 -9.95 -11.00 14.86
CA GLY A 57 -9.03 -9.95 15.30
C GLY A 57 -9.43 -8.56 14.80
N PRO A 58 -8.84 -7.48 15.33
CA PRO A 58 -9.23 -6.11 15.01
C PRO A 58 -9.21 -5.88 13.49
N GLN A 59 -10.28 -5.30 12.94
CA GLN A 59 -10.33 -4.91 11.54
C GLN A 59 -9.80 -3.48 11.37
N CYS A 60 -9.13 -3.22 10.25
CA CYS A 60 -8.70 -1.87 9.91
C CYS A 60 -8.94 -1.59 8.43
N VAL A 61 -9.56 -0.46 8.13
CA VAL A 61 -9.78 0.03 6.77
C VAL A 61 -9.24 1.45 6.71
N ALA A 62 -8.19 1.65 5.92
CA ALA A 62 -7.68 2.97 5.58
C ALA A 62 -7.88 3.20 4.09
N GLN A 63 -8.74 4.16 3.75
CA GLN A 63 -9.07 4.52 2.36
C GLN A 63 -8.58 5.93 2.08
N PHE A 64 -7.89 6.09 0.95
CA PHE A 64 -7.37 7.38 0.50
C PHE A 64 -7.80 7.65 -0.92
N ALA A 65 -8.29 8.86 -1.18
CA ALA A 65 -8.43 9.34 -2.55
C ALA A 65 -7.05 9.28 -3.24
N LYS A 66 -6.99 8.81 -4.50
CA LYS A 66 -5.72 8.66 -5.21
C LYS A 66 -4.92 9.96 -5.27
N ASP A 67 -5.62 11.09 -5.41
CA ASP A 67 -5.01 12.41 -5.60
C ASP A 67 -4.44 12.98 -4.30
N LEU A 68 -4.88 12.45 -3.14
CA LEU A 68 -4.27 12.76 -1.84
C LEU A 68 -2.90 12.10 -1.72
N LEU A 69 -2.78 10.85 -2.16
CA LEU A 69 -1.53 10.09 -2.02
C LEU A 69 -0.55 10.32 -3.17
N PHE A 70 -1.06 10.55 -4.38
CA PHE A 70 -0.28 10.50 -5.60
C PHE A 70 -0.49 11.73 -6.48
N ARG A 71 0.61 12.32 -6.95
CA ARG A 71 0.59 13.38 -7.97
C ARG A 71 0.32 12.84 -9.37
N GLU A 72 0.77 11.60 -9.60
CA GLU A 72 0.56 10.85 -10.83
C GLU A 72 0.17 9.42 -10.47
N TYR A 73 -0.85 8.89 -11.12
CA TYR A 73 -1.40 7.57 -10.81
C TYR A 73 -1.77 6.81 -12.07
N ASN A 74 -0.98 5.81 -12.43
CA ASN A 74 -1.19 4.96 -13.59
C ASN A 74 -1.50 3.53 -13.15
N LEU A 75 -2.73 3.09 -13.37
CA LEU A 75 -3.22 1.76 -13.00
C LEU A 75 -3.88 1.09 -14.21
N SER A 76 -3.44 -0.12 -14.55
CA SER A 76 -4.02 -0.91 -15.62
C SER A 76 -4.11 -2.40 -15.23
N SER A 77 -5.32 -2.95 -15.26
CA SER A 77 -5.61 -4.33 -14.93
C SER A 77 -6.75 -4.85 -15.79
N ARG A 78 -6.72 -6.15 -16.12
CA ARG A 78 -7.84 -6.83 -16.81
C ARG A 78 -9.07 -6.97 -15.90
N ASN A 79 -8.91 -6.74 -14.60
CA ASN A 79 -9.97 -6.81 -13.62
C ASN A 79 -10.51 -5.40 -13.31
N GLY A 80 -11.10 -4.72 -14.30
CA GLY A 80 -11.71 -3.39 -14.09
C GLY A 80 -10.75 -2.31 -13.60
N ASN A 81 -9.46 -2.39 -13.96
CA ASN A 81 -8.40 -1.54 -13.39
C ASN A 81 -8.34 -1.59 -11.86
N GLN A 82 -8.59 -2.76 -11.28
CA GLN A 82 -8.39 -3.04 -9.87
C GLN A 82 -7.26 -4.04 -9.68
N ILE A 83 -6.45 -3.80 -8.64
CA ILE A 83 -5.37 -4.70 -8.22
C ILE A 83 -5.40 -4.80 -6.70
N ALA A 84 -5.44 -6.01 -6.16
CA ALA A 84 -5.27 -6.25 -4.73
C ALA A 84 -4.15 -7.27 -4.49
N PHE A 85 -3.41 -7.12 -3.39
CA PHE A 85 -2.37 -8.05 -2.96
C PHE A 85 -2.08 -7.86 -1.47
N CYS A 86 -1.43 -8.85 -0.85
CA CYS A 86 -0.97 -8.77 0.53
C CYS A 86 0.48 -8.30 0.60
N VAL A 87 0.81 -7.58 1.66
CA VAL A 87 2.17 -7.13 1.98
C VAL A 87 2.41 -7.15 3.48
N GLU A 88 3.62 -7.52 3.89
CA GLU A 88 4.06 -7.37 5.27
C GLU A 88 4.26 -5.89 5.60
N VAL A 89 3.61 -5.42 6.67
CA VAL A 89 3.58 -4.01 7.05
C VAL A 89 4.98 -3.52 7.41
N ALA A 90 5.76 -4.32 8.15
CA ALA A 90 7.13 -3.99 8.53
C ALA A 90 8.06 -3.80 7.32
N LEU A 91 7.91 -4.62 6.27
CA LEU A 91 8.71 -4.48 5.04
C LEU A 91 8.33 -3.22 4.27
N LEU A 92 7.03 -2.93 4.18
CA LEU A 92 6.54 -1.71 3.55
C LEU A 92 7.03 -0.46 4.29
N GLN A 93 6.93 -0.44 5.61
CA GLN A 93 7.45 0.65 6.46
C GLN A 93 8.95 0.87 6.24
N ARG A 94 9.74 -0.22 6.28
CA ARG A 94 11.19 -0.14 6.09
C ARG A 94 11.55 0.45 4.72
N ALA A 95 10.85 0.04 3.67
CA ALA A 95 11.07 0.57 2.32
C ALA A 95 10.74 2.07 2.26
N LEU A 96 9.59 2.48 2.81
CA LEU A 96 9.21 3.90 2.84
C LEU A 96 10.22 4.76 3.60
N ARG A 97 10.66 4.33 4.78
CA ARG A 97 11.68 5.06 5.55
C ARG A 97 13.01 5.18 4.80
N SER A 98 13.42 4.13 4.09
CA SER A 98 14.65 4.17 3.31
C SER A 98 14.57 5.14 2.14
N VAL A 99 13.44 5.21 1.42
CA VAL A 99 13.28 6.20 0.33
C VAL A 99 13.11 7.61 0.88
N LEU A 100 12.39 7.79 1.99
CA LEU A 100 12.23 9.08 2.66
C LEU A 100 13.57 9.66 3.14
N ALA A 101 14.46 8.82 3.66
CA ALA A 101 15.79 9.25 4.10
C ALA A 101 16.64 9.84 2.96
N VAL A 102 16.52 9.28 1.75
CA VAL A 102 17.22 9.80 0.55
C VAL A 102 16.51 11.01 -0.03
N HIS A 103 15.17 11.00 -0.02
CA HIS A 103 14.34 12.11 -0.50
C HIS A 103 14.52 13.39 0.33
N ALA A 104 14.77 13.26 1.63
CA ALA A 104 15.00 14.40 2.53
C ALA A 104 16.37 15.09 2.34
N GLN A 105 17.24 14.58 1.45
CA GLN A 105 18.52 15.22 1.17
C GLN A 105 18.30 16.58 0.48
N PRO A 106 19.02 17.64 0.88
CA PRO A 106 18.90 18.94 0.24
C PRO A 106 19.30 18.85 -1.24
N PRO A 107 18.63 19.61 -2.14
CA PRO A 107 18.94 19.59 -3.58
C PRO A 107 20.40 19.95 -3.82
N ALA A 108 21.02 19.35 -4.85
CA ALA A 108 22.39 19.69 -5.20
C ALA A 108 22.44 21.12 -5.73
N ALA A 109 23.54 21.84 -5.47
CA ALA A 109 23.78 23.14 -6.08
C ALA A 109 23.84 22.97 -7.61
N GLY A 110 22.83 23.51 -8.31
CA GLY A 110 22.73 23.44 -9.77
C GLY A 110 21.70 22.44 -10.33
N ASP A 111 20.93 21.74 -9.48
CA ASP A 111 19.81 20.92 -9.98
C ASP A 111 18.71 21.78 -10.60
N ALA A 112 18.21 21.34 -11.76
CA ALA A 112 17.06 21.95 -12.42
C ALA A 112 15.82 21.88 -11.50
N PRO A 113 14.91 22.87 -11.56
CA PRO A 113 13.69 22.86 -10.75
C PRO A 113 12.81 21.67 -11.15
N GLY A 114 12.89 20.61 -10.36
CA GLY A 114 12.05 19.43 -10.41
C GLY A 114 12.27 18.67 -9.11
N ALA A 115 11.33 18.78 -8.18
CA ALA A 115 11.46 18.13 -6.88
C ALA A 115 11.71 16.62 -7.07
N PRO A 116 12.65 16.00 -6.32
CA PRO A 116 12.82 14.56 -6.34
C PRO A 116 11.46 13.91 -6.06
N ALA A 117 11.10 12.91 -6.84
CA ALA A 117 9.78 12.29 -6.74
C ALA A 117 9.95 10.85 -6.28
N ILE A 118 9.26 10.49 -5.19
CA ILE A 118 9.21 9.09 -4.75
C ILE A 118 8.23 8.36 -5.65
N GLN A 119 8.77 7.45 -6.45
CA GLN A 119 8.02 6.59 -7.35
C GLN A 119 7.71 5.27 -6.65
N VAL A 120 6.51 4.74 -6.87
CA VAL A 120 6.16 3.35 -6.56
C VAL A 120 5.65 2.64 -7.81
N ARG A 121 6.06 1.40 -8.00
CA ARG A 121 5.62 0.59 -9.14
C ARG A 121 5.52 -0.88 -8.80
N LEU A 122 4.63 -1.57 -9.51
CA LEU A 122 4.52 -3.02 -9.44
C LEU A 122 5.41 -3.66 -10.49
N VAL A 123 6.33 -4.53 -10.08
CA VAL A 123 7.32 -5.18 -10.95
C VAL A 123 7.30 -6.69 -10.68
N ASN A 124 7.33 -7.49 -11.75
CA ASN A 124 7.60 -8.91 -11.64
C ASN A 124 9.09 -9.13 -11.92
N LYS A 125 9.81 -9.71 -10.96
CA LYS A 125 11.22 -10.06 -11.11
C LYS A 125 11.37 -11.56 -11.22
N LEU A 126 12.30 -12.03 -12.03
CA LEU A 126 12.67 -13.44 -12.09
C LEU A 126 14.00 -13.61 -11.35
N PRO A 127 14.00 -14.11 -10.10
CA PRO A 127 15.25 -14.35 -9.37
C PRO A 127 16.14 -15.34 -10.11
N ALA A 128 17.46 -15.17 -10.00
CA ALA A 128 18.42 -16.09 -10.59
C ALA A 128 18.16 -17.52 -10.10
N GLY A 129 18.03 -18.47 -11.03
CA GLY A 129 17.73 -19.88 -10.73
C GLY A 129 16.25 -20.19 -10.46
N SER A 130 15.36 -19.20 -10.42
CA SER A 130 13.91 -19.44 -10.31
C SER A 130 13.28 -19.67 -11.69
N ARG A 131 12.29 -20.57 -11.75
CA ARG A 131 11.42 -20.76 -12.93
C ARG A 131 10.15 -19.90 -12.89
N SER A 132 9.91 -19.20 -11.78
CA SER A 132 8.69 -18.41 -11.57
C SER A 132 9.05 -16.99 -11.18
N ALA A 133 8.41 -16.02 -11.84
CA ALA A 133 8.55 -14.62 -11.51
C ALA A 133 7.80 -14.30 -10.22
N THR A 134 8.43 -13.51 -9.34
CA THR A 134 7.88 -13.04 -8.09
C THR A 134 7.51 -11.55 -8.19
N PRO A 135 6.34 -11.15 -7.69
CA PRO A 135 5.91 -9.76 -7.72
C PRO A 135 6.51 -8.96 -6.56
N PHE A 136 6.92 -7.73 -6.87
CA PHE A 136 7.43 -6.76 -5.92
C PHE A 136 6.73 -5.42 -6.08
N LEU A 137 6.48 -4.75 -4.95
CA LEU A 137 6.19 -3.33 -4.92
C LEU A 137 7.52 -2.58 -4.74
N THR A 138 7.99 -1.98 -5.83
CA THR A 138 9.28 -1.29 -5.86
C THR A 138 9.10 0.20 -5.61
N PHE A 139 9.81 0.72 -4.62
CA PHE A 139 9.94 2.14 -4.33
C PHE A 139 11.27 2.64 -4.85
N GLU A 140 11.26 3.80 -5.50
CA GLU A 140 12.46 4.39 -6.10
C GLU A 140 12.45 5.89 -5.85
N THR A 141 13.60 6.43 -5.45
CA THR A 141 13.82 7.88 -5.40
C THR A 141 15.28 8.21 -5.68
N LYS A 142 15.52 9.44 -6.10
CA LYS A 142 16.84 10.01 -6.33
C LYS A 142 16.95 11.26 -5.48
N GLY A 143 17.87 11.26 -4.53
CA GLY A 143 18.31 12.46 -3.83
C GLY A 143 19.51 13.09 -4.55
N ALA A 144 19.96 14.24 -4.03
CA ALA A 144 21.05 15.01 -4.62
C ALA A 144 22.37 14.25 -4.79
N ARG A 145 22.65 13.25 -3.94
CA ARG A 145 23.93 12.51 -3.91
C ARG A 145 23.78 11.00 -3.98
N ALA A 146 22.55 10.49 -3.95
CA ALA A 146 22.27 9.07 -3.87
C ALA A 146 20.96 8.74 -4.57
N ALA A 147 20.85 7.51 -5.08
CA ALA A 147 19.59 6.94 -5.51
C ALA A 147 19.33 5.68 -4.69
N VAL A 148 18.06 5.40 -4.42
CA VAL A 148 17.68 4.19 -3.69
C VAL A 148 16.51 3.53 -4.39
N VAL A 149 16.61 2.22 -4.50
CA VAL A 149 15.56 1.33 -4.99
C VAL A 149 15.31 0.31 -3.88
N GLN A 150 14.08 0.24 -3.39
CA GLN A 150 13.65 -0.72 -2.38
C GLN A 150 12.56 -1.61 -2.96
N ASP A 151 12.82 -2.91 -2.99
CA ASP A 151 11.85 -3.90 -3.43
C ASP A 151 11.16 -4.53 -2.23
N VAL A 152 9.85 -4.36 -2.14
CA VAL A 152 9.03 -5.01 -1.13
C VAL A 152 8.36 -6.23 -1.75
N PRO A 153 8.65 -7.46 -1.29
CA PRO A 153 7.96 -8.64 -1.78
C PRO A 153 6.48 -8.55 -1.41
N ILE A 154 5.62 -8.93 -2.36
CA ILE A 154 4.17 -8.97 -2.13
C ILE A 154 3.63 -10.36 -2.47
N SER A 155 2.41 -10.64 -2.04
CA SER A 155 1.72 -11.83 -2.54
C SER A 155 1.51 -11.74 -4.05
N ARG A 156 1.19 -12.88 -4.67
CA ARG A 156 0.56 -12.84 -5.99
C ARG A 156 -0.69 -11.96 -5.92
N PRO A 157 -0.93 -11.10 -6.92
CA PRO A 157 -2.16 -10.33 -6.96
C PRO A 157 -3.38 -11.24 -6.97
N LEU A 158 -4.37 -10.81 -6.21
CA LEU A 158 -5.59 -11.57 -5.97
C LEU A 158 -6.32 -11.86 -7.29
N SER A 159 -6.97 -13.02 -7.32
CA SER A 159 -7.82 -13.40 -8.44
C SER A 159 -9.02 -12.45 -8.55
N ARG A 160 -9.70 -12.45 -9.71
CA ARG A 160 -10.91 -11.65 -9.90
C ARG A 160 -11.97 -11.93 -8.83
N SER A 161 -12.24 -13.20 -8.56
CA SER A 161 -13.22 -13.62 -7.54
C SER A 161 -12.82 -13.16 -6.13
N ASP A 162 -11.52 -13.15 -5.82
CA ASP A 162 -11.04 -12.67 -4.51
C ASP A 162 -11.16 -11.16 -4.37
N VAL A 163 -10.90 -10.41 -5.45
CA VAL A 163 -11.12 -8.96 -5.49
C VAL A 163 -12.61 -8.63 -5.35
N GLU A 164 -13.49 -9.37 -6.02
CA GLU A 164 -14.94 -9.21 -5.90
C GLU A 164 -15.41 -9.48 -4.45
N ARG A 165 -14.88 -10.53 -3.79
CA ARG A 165 -15.14 -10.79 -2.37
C ARG A 165 -14.64 -9.68 -1.46
N LEU A 166 -13.44 -9.16 -1.70
CA LEU A 166 -12.86 -8.06 -0.93
C LEU A 166 -13.68 -6.77 -1.09
N GLN A 167 -14.13 -6.49 -2.31
CA GLN A 167 -15.00 -5.35 -2.61
C GLN A 167 -16.37 -5.50 -1.91
N ALA A 168 -16.99 -6.68 -1.98
CA ALA A 168 -18.25 -6.93 -1.28
C ALA A 168 -18.12 -6.78 0.25
N ALA A 169 -17.01 -7.24 0.83
CA ALA A 169 -16.74 -7.05 2.25
C ALA A 169 -16.55 -5.56 2.60
N LEU A 170 -15.90 -4.78 1.73
CA LEU A 170 -15.77 -3.33 1.89
C LEU A 170 -17.13 -2.62 1.77
N ASP A 171 -17.99 -3.08 0.85
CA ASP A 171 -19.33 -2.54 0.68
C ASP A 171 -20.25 -2.86 1.86
N ALA A 172 -20.11 -4.05 2.46
CA ALA A 172 -20.81 -4.42 3.70
C ALA A 172 -20.27 -3.66 4.92
N ALA A 173 -18.99 -3.30 4.90
CA ALA A 173 -18.32 -2.52 5.92
C ALA A 173 -18.61 -1.00 5.83
N LYS A 174 -19.55 -0.56 4.99
CA LYS A 174 -19.88 0.87 4.81
C LYS A 174 -20.40 1.58 6.06
N ASP A 175 -20.85 0.83 7.07
CA ASP A 175 -21.22 1.36 8.38
C ASP A 175 -20.01 1.61 9.31
N LEU A 176 -18.79 1.23 8.90
CA LEU A 176 -17.58 1.65 9.60
C LEU A 176 -17.29 3.13 9.28
N PRO A 177 -16.93 3.95 10.29
CA PRO A 177 -16.72 5.38 10.10
C PRO A 177 -15.66 5.64 9.01
N GLN A 178 -16.10 6.29 7.95
CA GLN A 178 -15.23 6.70 6.85
C GLN A 178 -14.33 7.85 7.31
N VAL A 179 -13.04 7.54 7.41
CA VAL A 179 -11.86 8.42 7.41
C VAL A 179 -11.44 9.10 8.73
N CYS A 180 -10.12 9.11 8.94
CA CYS A 180 -9.32 9.92 9.87
C CYS A 180 -9.20 9.52 11.35
N SER A 181 -9.79 8.42 11.80
CA SER A 181 -9.51 7.86 13.13
C SER A 181 -9.21 6.37 13.03
N VAL A 182 -8.06 5.97 13.58
CA VAL A 182 -7.78 4.57 13.90
C VAL A 182 -8.84 4.14 14.93
N HIS A 183 -9.94 3.55 14.48
CA HIS A 183 -10.87 2.86 15.36
C HIS A 183 -10.32 1.46 15.59
N VAL A 184 -9.70 1.25 16.75
CA VAL A 184 -9.56 -0.10 17.32
C VAL A 184 -10.92 -0.43 17.91
N ALA A 185 -11.81 -1.01 17.10
CA ALA A 185 -13.01 -1.63 17.63
C ALA A 185 -12.60 -2.96 18.29
N SER A 186 -12.25 -2.90 19.57
CA SER A 186 -12.20 -4.08 20.43
C SER A 186 -13.64 -4.37 20.86
N TYR A 187 -14.31 -5.26 20.14
CA TYR A 187 -15.53 -5.86 20.68
C TYR A 187 -15.09 -6.92 21.69
N GLY A 188 -14.95 -6.47 22.94
CA GLY A 188 -14.82 -7.36 24.09
C GLY A 188 -16.20 -7.85 24.49
N SER A 189 -16.32 -9.16 24.69
CA SER A 189 -17.25 -9.75 25.66
C SER A 189 -16.47 -10.80 26.43
#